data_AF-A0A816J533-F1
#
_entry.id   AF-A0A816J533-F1
#
_cell.length_a   1.000
_cell.length_b   1.000
_cell.length_c   1.000
_cell.angle_alpha   90.00
_cell.angle_beta   90.00
_cell.angle_gamma   90.00
#
_symmetry.space_group_name_H-M   'P 1'
#
loop_
_entity.id
_entity.type
_entity.pdbx_description
1 polymer ?
#
loop_
_entity_poly.entity_id
_entity_poly.type
_entity_poly.pdbx_seq_one_letter_code
_entity_poly.pdbx_strand_id
1 'polypeptide(L)'
;MMISQTSCFWEERLKNYNKTKADKIPTMTKVCPEMHEKKVCEAVVVVEAISADVSFASNQFPSYKLGPDDQIVDEPKENEKHPSVKDVVDKETGDLSDQHKRLSVRDLACKFDKNLAAAAKLVDEAKLSEVTSLEGHVMLKKLRDALESMRGRMDGRNKEAVEKAISMVEALAVKLTQHEGGFIQEKAEVKKLASFLKQASEDAKKLVNQERSFACAEIESAKTLVMRLGGAFEEQEISSKASRAQGPNVEKLVEEVQEARRIKRMHRPTKVMGMQHELRDLKSQIQEKSAYSIKLQREIAIIKRAEGSKTCPYVLDGAQSLGSCLKIRASSDSNASDISKCSFQWYRAASESSRREAISGANQSVYAPEPYDVGRVIQADILCNGQKFTVTTEGPINTASGLQSRVESLMRKSNSEFTVVISQMNGQDHVSRSHVFTVGKARVKLSRGWITKAREIYSNSMQLCGVRGNANAPAKALFWQPRKGLSFLLTFESEQERNAAIVLSRKYAYDCNVSIT
;
A
#
# COMPACT_ATOMS: atom_id res chain seq x y z
N MET A 1 67.22 51.74 -0.12
CA MET A 1 66.88 52.80 0.86
C MET A 1 65.62 53.47 0.34
N MET A 2 64.55 53.46 1.16
CA MET A 2 63.17 53.91 0.87
C MET A 2 62.48 53.11 -0.25
N ILE A 3 61.35 52.45 -0.04
CA ILE A 3 60.05 53.03 0.28
C ILE A 3 59.28 52.08 1.22
N SER A 4 58.94 52.62 2.40
CA SER A 4 58.12 52.00 3.43
C SER A 4 57.10 53.05 3.87
N GLN A 5 55.84 52.97 3.38
CA GLN A 5 54.67 53.67 3.94
C GLN A 5 53.41 53.39 3.11
N THR A 6 52.81 52.20 3.22
CA THR A 6 51.38 51.97 2.86
C THR A 6 50.72 50.80 3.60
N SER A 7 51.43 50.03 4.45
CA SER A 7 50.82 48.88 5.15
C SER A 7 50.08 49.23 6.46
N CYS A 8 50.01 50.50 6.89
CA CYS A 8 49.46 50.86 8.21
C CYS A 8 47.99 51.30 8.23
N PHE A 9 47.27 51.35 7.10
CA PHE A 9 45.88 51.90 7.10
C PHE A 9 44.77 50.84 7.20
N TRP A 10 45.07 49.55 7.00
CA TRP A 10 44.05 48.49 6.94
C TRP A 10 43.91 47.67 8.24
N GLU A 11 44.94 47.60 9.10
CA GLU A 11 44.88 46.84 10.37
C GLU A 11 44.13 47.57 11.49
N GLU A 12 44.08 48.91 11.47
CA GLU A 12 43.42 49.70 12.52
C GLU A 12 41.89 49.67 12.43
N ARG A 13 41.33 49.41 11.25
CA ARG A 13 39.86 49.39 11.04
C ARG A 13 39.20 48.08 11.44
N LEU A 14 39.96 46.98 11.46
CA LEU A 14 39.49 45.65 11.89
C LEU A 14 39.44 45.51 13.42
N LYS A 15 40.30 46.20 14.18
CA LYS A 15 40.28 46.19 15.65
C LYS A 15 39.12 47.00 16.25
N ASN A 16 38.67 48.07 15.59
CA ASN A 16 37.58 48.90 16.12
C ASN A 16 36.16 48.35 15.87
N TYR A 17 35.99 47.39 14.95
CA TYR A 17 34.66 46.81 14.69
C TYR A 17 34.28 45.68 15.67
N ASN A 18 35.27 45.07 16.33
CA ASN A 18 35.05 43.97 17.28
C ASN A 18 34.83 44.44 18.74
N LYS A 19 34.98 45.74 19.04
CA LYS A 19 34.84 46.28 20.41
C LYS A 19 33.45 46.84 20.74
N THR A 20 32.58 47.06 19.74
CA THR A 20 31.27 47.72 19.93
C THR A 20 30.06 46.78 20.00
N LYS A 21 30.25 45.45 19.99
CA LYS A 21 29.13 44.50 20.03
C LYS A 21 29.09 43.56 21.24
N ALA A 22 30.02 43.71 22.19
CA ALA A 22 30.08 42.84 23.36
C ALA A 22 29.16 43.28 24.52
N ASP A 23 28.71 44.54 24.57
CA ASP A 23 27.90 45.01 25.69
C ASP A 23 26.54 45.55 25.25
N LYS A 24 25.51 44.85 25.77
CA LYS A 24 24.11 45.26 26.02
C LYS A 24 23.07 44.38 25.32
N ILE A 25 22.77 43.27 25.99
CA ILE A 25 21.43 42.69 26.04
C ILE A 25 20.66 43.51 27.09
N PRO A 26 19.48 44.06 26.74
CA PRO A 26 18.27 43.59 27.41
C PRO A 26 17.06 43.40 26.47
N THR A 27 16.45 42.24 26.63
CA THR A 27 15.02 41.88 26.56
C THR A 27 14.05 42.87 25.90
N MET A 28 13.38 42.46 24.80
CA MET A 28 11.92 42.53 24.61
C MET A 28 11.43 41.62 23.47
N THR A 29 10.35 40.91 23.79
CA THR A 29 9.36 40.09 23.05
C THR A 29 9.54 39.83 21.54
N LYS A 30 9.77 38.55 21.19
CA LYS A 30 9.64 38.03 19.82
C LYS A 30 8.17 37.88 19.44
N VAL A 31 7.74 38.64 18.44
CA VAL A 31 6.65 38.26 17.53
C VAL A 31 7.33 37.76 16.25
N CYS A 32 7.28 36.46 16.00
CA CYS A 32 7.75 35.84 14.76
C CYS A 32 6.54 35.37 13.96
N PRO A 33 6.36 35.80 12.70
CA PRO A 33 5.60 35.04 11.71
C PRO A 33 6.48 33.89 11.17
N GLU A 34 5.95 32.67 11.22
CA GLU A 34 6.55 31.48 10.62
C GLU A 34 6.64 31.63 9.09
N MET A 35 7.86 31.55 8.56
CA MET A 35 8.11 31.37 7.14
C MET A 35 8.24 29.87 6.87
N HIS A 36 7.22 29.27 6.27
CA HIS A 36 7.27 27.91 5.75
C HIS A 36 8.21 27.84 4.53
N GLU A 37 9.34 27.12 4.69
CA GLU A 37 10.18 26.69 3.58
C GLU A 37 9.44 25.64 2.73
N LYS A 38 8.88 26.06 1.59
CA LYS A 38 8.48 25.15 0.51
C LYS A 38 9.75 24.60 -0.15
N LYS A 39 10.12 23.36 0.20
CA LYS A 39 11.06 22.55 -0.59
C LYS A 39 10.41 22.20 -1.92
N VAL A 40 10.92 22.78 -3.00
CA VAL A 40 10.69 22.34 -4.37
C VAL A 40 11.42 21.00 -4.55
N CYS A 41 10.67 19.91 -4.65
CA CYS A 41 11.20 18.63 -5.13
C CYS A 41 11.35 18.72 -6.65
N GLU A 42 12.56 18.46 -7.15
CA GLU A 42 12.83 18.12 -8.54
C GLU A 42 11.92 16.95 -8.94
N ALA A 43 10.96 17.24 -9.82
CA ALA A 43 10.16 16.22 -10.47
C ALA A 43 11.08 15.44 -11.43
N VAL A 44 11.54 14.28 -10.99
CA VAL A 44 11.96 13.22 -11.91
C VAL A 44 10.70 12.84 -12.70
N VAL A 45 10.69 13.19 -13.98
CA VAL A 45 9.64 12.81 -14.93
C VAL A 45 9.60 11.28 -14.99
N VAL A 46 8.71 10.70 -14.21
CA VAL A 46 8.23 9.34 -14.44
C VAL A 46 7.38 9.44 -15.69
N VAL A 47 7.86 8.86 -16.78
CA VAL A 47 7.02 8.57 -17.94
C VAL A 47 5.98 7.56 -17.46
N GLU A 48 4.84 8.06 -17.01
CA GLU A 48 3.62 7.27 -16.92
C GLU A 48 3.40 6.63 -18.29
N ALA A 49 3.11 5.34 -18.32
CA ALA A 49 2.57 4.73 -19.52
C ALA A 49 1.20 5.39 -19.75
N ILE A 50 1.24 6.43 -20.59
CA ILE A 50 0.08 7.13 -21.10
C ILE A 50 -0.85 6.06 -21.68
N SER A 51 -2.13 6.13 -21.32
CA SER A 51 -3.18 5.30 -21.91
C SER A 51 -2.98 5.19 -23.42
N ALA A 52 -3.13 3.99 -23.98
CA ALA A 52 -2.90 3.69 -25.40
C ALA A 52 -3.82 4.44 -26.39
N ASP A 53 -4.63 5.38 -25.92
CA ASP A 53 -5.61 6.16 -26.70
C ASP A 53 -5.18 7.62 -26.90
N VAL A 54 -3.87 7.90 -26.98
CA VAL A 54 -3.40 9.20 -27.47
C VAL A 54 -3.02 9.05 -28.94
N SER A 55 -3.91 9.48 -29.83
CA SER A 55 -3.60 9.57 -31.25
C SER A 55 -2.73 10.81 -31.50
N PHE A 56 -1.42 10.61 -31.65
CA PHE A 56 -0.57 11.64 -32.24
C PHE A 56 -0.95 11.80 -33.72
N ALA A 57 -1.05 13.03 -34.23
CA ALA A 57 -1.39 13.29 -35.63
C ALA A 57 -0.34 12.72 -36.62
N SER A 58 0.85 12.36 -36.13
CA SER A 58 1.90 11.66 -36.86
C SER A 58 2.65 10.73 -35.90
N ASN A 59 2.86 9.46 -36.30
CA ASN A 59 3.71 8.51 -35.60
C ASN A 59 5.21 8.66 -35.98
N GLN A 60 5.59 9.78 -36.58
CA GLN A 60 6.97 10.05 -36.99
C GLN A 60 7.48 11.32 -36.30
N PHE A 61 8.67 11.21 -35.69
CA PHE A 61 9.41 12.36 -35.19
C PHE A 61 9.74 13.33 -36.34
N PRO A 62 9.70 14.65 -36.13
CA PRO A 62 10.13 15.62 -37.13
C PRO A 62 11.57 15.32 -37.57
N SER A 63 11.79 15.12 -38.87
CA SER A 63 13.14 14.91 -39.39
C SER A 63 13.83 16.27 -39.52
N TYR A 64 14.74 16.58 -38.60
CA TYR A 64 15.65 17.71 -38.74
C TYR A 64 17.05 17.22 -39.13
N LYS A 65 17.78 18.03 -39.91
CA LYS A 65 19.19 17.78 -40.21
C LYS A 65 20.06 18.64 -39.28
N LEU A 66 20.97 18.00 -38.55
CA LEU A 66 21.95 18.66 -37.70
C LEU A 66 23.25 18.91 -38.49
N GLY A 67 23.79 20.12 -38.36
CA GLY A 67 25.12 20.47 -38.86
C GLY A 67 26.26 20.04 -37.91
N PRO A 68 27.53 20.31 -38.26
CA PRO A 68 28.72 19.82 -37.54
C PRO A 68 28.87 20.25 -36.07
N ASP A 69 28.02 21.16 -35.57
CA ASP A 69 28.01 21.66 -34.18
C ASP A 69 26.62 21.53 -33.52
N ASP A 70 25.83 20.51 -33.90
CA ASP A 70 24.47 20.26 -33.39
C ASP A 70 23.47 21.42 -33.60
N GLN A 71 23.74 22.32 -34.54
CA GLN A 71 22.78 23.35 -34.97
C GLN A 71 21.77 22.76 -35.98
N ILE A 72 20.49 23.01 -35.74
CA ILE A 72 19.38 22.64 -36.64
C ILE A 72 19.41 23.58 -37.85
N VAL A 73 19.67 23.04 -39.05
CA VAL A 73 19.90 23.86 -40.27
C VAL A 73 18.60 24.10 -41.05
N ASP A 74 17.62 23.19 -40.96
CA ASP A 74 16.31 23.32 -41.62
C ASP A 74 15.18 23.05 -40.63
N GLU A 75 14.44 24.10 -40.27
CA GLU A 75 13.13 23.95 -39.62
C GLU A 75 12.06 23.69 -40.68
N PRO A 76 11.25 22.62 -40.55
CA PRO A 76 10.15 22.38 -41.49
C PRO A 76 9.05 23.43 -41.26
N LYS A 77 8.60 24.08 -42.34
CA LYS A 77 7.43 24.97 -42.31
C LYS A 77 6.21 24.18 -41.82
N GLU A 78 5.66 24.59 -40.67
CA GLU A 78 4.37 24.07 -40.19
C GLU A 78 3.32 24.27 -41.28
N ASN A 79 2.78 23.16 -41.80
CA ASN A 79 1.55 23.23 -42.57
C ASN A 79 0.42 23.56 -41.59
N GLU A 80 -0.15 24.76 -41.75
CA GLU A 80 -1.38 25.20 -41.10
C GLU A 80 -2.53 24.24 -41.39
N LYS A 81 -2.76 23.28 -40.51
CA LYS A 81 -4.03 22.56 -40.33
C LYS A 81 -4.03 21.80 -39.01
N HIS A 82 -3.73 22.49 -37.92
CA HIS A 82 -4.05 21.99 -36.59
C HIS A 82 -5.55 22.19 -36.34
N PRO A 83 -6.33 21.13 -36.01
CA PRO A 83 -7.69 21.31 -35.55
C PRO A 83 -7.68 22.09 -34.23
N SER A 84 -8.61 23.02 -34.06
CA SER A 84 -8.64 23.85 -32.85
C SER A 84 -8.96 23.00 -31.63
N VAL A 85 -8.54 23.44 -30.44
CA VAL A 85 -8.86 22.76 -29.16
C VAL A 85 -10.38 22.54 -29.02
N LYS A 86 -11.17 23.46 -29.57
CA LYS A 86 -12.63 23.36 -29.59
C LYS A 86 -13.12 22.18 -30.44
N ASP A 87 -12.54 21.98 -31.61
CA ASP A 87 -12.91 20.87 -32.51
C ASP A 87 -12.51 19.51 -31.94
N VAL A 88 -11.39 19.43 -31.22
CA VAL A 88 -10.95 18.20 -30.52
C VAL A 88 -11.89 17.88 -29.35
N VAL A 89 -12.24 18.89 -28.55
CA VAL A 89 -13.19 18.73 -27.44
C VAL A 89 -14.58 18.33 -27.96
N ASP A 90 -15.06 18.95 -29.04
CA ASP A 90 -16.37 18.63 -29.61
C ASP A 90 -16.40 17.19 -30.18
N LYS A 91 -15.30 16.75 -30.81
CA LYS A 91 -15.15 15.38 -31.31
C LYS A 91 -15.08 14.34 -30.18
N GLU A 92 -14.28 14.59 -29.15
CA GLU A 92 -14.14 13.70 -28.00
C GLU A 92 -15.42 13.65 -27.14
N THR A 93 -16.15 14.78 -27.05
CA THR A 93 -17.49 14.83 -26.42
C THR A 93 -18.51 14.02 -27.21
N GLY A 94 -18.43 14.03 -28.55
CA GLY A 94 -19.22 13.17 -29.44
C GLY A 94 -18.93 11.68 -29.23
N ASP A 95 -17.64 11.32 -29.19
CA ASP A 95 -17.18 9.93 -29.01
C ASP A 95 -17.57 9.37 -27.62
N LEU A 96 -17.49 10.19 -26.56
CA LEU A 96 -17.97 9.84 -25.22
C LEU A 96 -19.50 9.65 -25.17
N SER A 97 -20.25 10.49 -25.88
CA SER A 97 -21.71 10.37 -26.02
C SER A 97 -22.11 9.07 -26.74
N ASP A 98 -21.37 8.69 -27.78
CA ASP A 98 -21.65 7.45 -28.52
C ASP A 98 -21.21 6.18 -27.76
N GLN A 99 -20.15 6.23 -26.93
CA GLN A 99 -19.85 5.15 -25.98
C GLN A 99 -20.97 4.94 -24.95
N HIS A 100 -21.65 6.02 -24.54
CA HIS A 100 -22.75 5.97 -23.58
C HIS A 100 -24.01 5.26 -24.13
N LYS A 101 -24.11 5.04 -25.46
CA LYS A 101 -25.20 4.28 -26.13
C LYS A 101 -25.02 2.75 -26.06
N ARG A 102 -23.85 2.23 -25.66
CA ARG A 102 -23.67 0.78 -25.42
C ARG A 102 -24.25 0.43 -24.04
N LEU A 103 -25.57 0.22 -23.97
CA LEU A 103 -26.35 -0.18 -22.79
C LEU A 103 -25.78 0.35 -21.45
N SER A 104 -26.15 1.59 -21.12
CA SER A 104 -25.75 2.20 -19.86
C SER A 104 -26.18 1.32 -18.69
N VAL A 105 -25.40 1.29 -17.60
CA VAL A 105 -25.76 0.60 -16.34
C VAL A 105 -27.16 1.02 -15.86
N ARG A 106 -27.58 2.26 -16.18
CA ARG A 106 -28.93 2.76 -15.95
C ARG A 106 -30.01 1.99 -16.73
N ASP A 107 -29.74 1.64 -17.99
CA ASP A 107 -30.67 0.90 -18.85
C ASP A 107 -30.78 -0.57 -18.42
N LEU A 108 -29.67 -1.16 -17.98
CA LEU A 108 -29.65 -2.50 -17.39
C LEU A 108 -30.46 -2.55 -16.08
N ALA A 109 -30.30 -1.54 -15.20
CA ALA A 109 -31.09 -1.43 -13.98
C ALA A 109 -32.59 -1.27 -14.27
N CYS A 110 -32.94 -0.40 -15.22
CA CYS A 110 -34.34 -0.18 -15.64
C CYS A 110 -34.96 -1.45 -16.25
N LYS A 111 -34.20 -2.23 -17.04
CA LYS A 111 -34.66 -3.54 -17.54
C LYS A 111 -34.85 -4.55 -16.41
N PHE A 112 -33.96 -4.58 -15.43
CA PHE A 112 -34.08 -5.47 -14.28
C PHE A 112 -35.32 -5.14 -13.43
N ASP A 113 -35.56 -3.87 -13.14
CA ASP A 113 -36.73 -3.42 -12.38
C ASP A 113 -38.04 -3.75 -13.11
N LYS A 114 -38.07 -3.56 -14.44
CA LYS A 114 -39.22 -3.95 -15.28
C LYS A 114 -39.47 -5.46 -15.24
N ASN A 115 -38.42 -6.27 -15.29
CA ASN A 115 -38.51 -7.72 -15.22
C ASN A 115 -38.97 -8.19 -13.82
N LEU A 116 -38.50 -7.53 -12.75
CA LEU A 116 -38.94 -7.79 -11.38
C LEU A 116 -40.44 -7.46 -11.22
N ALA A 117 -40.89 -6.33 -11.77
CA ALA A 117 -42.30 -5.93 -11.76
C ALA A 117 -43.19 -6.87 -12.60
N ALA A 118 -42.69 -7.36 -13.73
CA ALA A 118 -43.39 -8.36 -14.55
C ALA A 118 -43.52 -9.71 -13.82
N ALA A 119 -42.46 -10.15 -13.13
CA ALA A 119 -42.49 -11.36 -12.32
C ALA A 119 -43.49 -11.26 -11.16
N ALA A 120 -43.64 -10.07 -10.54
CA ALA A 120 -44.66 -9.84 -9.52
C ALA A 120 -46.09 -10.00 -10.06
N LYS A 121 -46.36 -9.60 -11.30
CA LYS A 121 -47.68 -9.77 -11.94
C LYS A 121 -48.01 -11.24 -12.23
N LEU A 122 -47.03 -12.05 -12.63
CA LEU A 122 -47.22 -13.49 -12.84
C LEU A 122 -47.59 -14.24 -11.54
N VAL A 123 -47.11 -13.76 -10.39
CA VAL A 123 -47.49 -14.30 -9.08
C VAL A 123 -48.97 -14.02 -8.76
N ASP A 124 -49.53 -12.91 -9.22
CA ASP A 124 -50.95 -12.59 -9.05
C ASP A 124 -51.84 -13.39 -10.00
N GLU A 125 -51.39 -13.63 -11.23
CA GLU A 125 -52.08 -14.51 -12.19
C GLU A 125 -52.14 -15.97 -11.70
N ALA A 126 -51.08 -16.45 -11.03
CA ALA A 126 -51.04 -17.75 -10.38
C ALA A 126 -51.98 -17.88 -9.15
N LYS A 127 -52.48 -16.78 -8.58
CA LYS A 127 -53.55 -16.82 -7.56
C LYS A 127 -54.93 -17.04 -8.20
N LEU A 128 -55.11 -16.61 -9.45
CA LEU A 128 -56.35 -16.80 -10.18
C LEU A 128 -56.54 -18.28 -10.58
N SER A 129 -55.46 -18.98 -10.93
CA SER A 129 -55.50 -20.40 -11.27
C SER A 129 -55.80 -21.31 -10.06
N GLU A 130 -55.43 -20.89 -8.85
CA GLU A 130 -55.76 -21.57 -7.58
C GLU A 130 -57.28 -21.62 -7.35
N VAL A 131 -58.01 -20.56 -7.74
CA VAL A 131 -59.48 -20.50 -7.67
C VAL A 131 -60.13 -21.47 -8.65
N THR A 132 -59.58 -21.60 -9.87
CA THR A 132 -60.10 -22.55 -10.88
C THR A 132 -59.85 -24.02 -10.51
N SER A 133 -58.81 -24.30 -9.71
CA SER A 133 -58.49 -25.66 -9.25
C SER A 133 -59.51 -26.16 -8.21
N LEU A 134 -59.91 -25.27 -7.29
CA LEU A 134 -60.94 -25.55 -6.29
C LEU A 134 -62.30 -25.89 -6.92
N GLU A 135 -62.62 -25.25 -8.04
CA GLU A 135 -63.82 -25.52 -8.84
C GLU A 135 -63.77 -26.91 -9.49
N GLY A 136 -62.58 -27.37 -9.91
CA GLY A 136 -62.34 -28.71 -10.44
C GLY A 136 -62.71 -29.84 -9.46
N HIS A 137 -62.32 -29.73 -8.18
CA HIS A 137 -62.69 -30.69 -7.14
C HIS A 137 -64.20 -30.75 -6.90
N VAL A 138 -64.86 -29.59 -6.92
CA VAL A 138 -66.32 -29.51 -6.76
C VAL A 138 -67.04 -30.17 -7.93
N MET A 139 -66.56 -29.97 -9.17
CA MET A 139 -67.13 -30.62 -10.36
C MET A 139 -66.93 -32.14 -10.35
N LEU A 140 -65.72 -32.61 -10.03
CA LEU A 140 -65.43 -34.05 -9.92
C LEU A 140 -66.28 -34.73 -8.84
N LYS A 141 -66.51 -34.05 -7.71
CA LYS A 141 -67.41 -34.53 -6.65
C LYS A 141 -68.86 -34.62 -7.15
N LYS A 142 -69.40 -33.58 -7.77
CA LYS A 142 -70.77 -33.59 -8.33
C LYS A 142 -70.95 -34.70 -9.37
N LEU A 143 -69.95 -34.91 -10.22
CA LEU A 143 -69.96 -35.98 -11.23
C LEU A 143 -69.96 -37.37 -10.59
N ARG A 144 -69.15 -37.58 -9.54
CA ARG A 144 -69.15 -38.82 -8.76
C ARG A 144 -70.50 -39.07 -8.11
N ASP A 145 -71.08 -38.08 -7.45
CA ASP A 145 -72.38 -38.18 -6.77
C ASP A 145 -73.52 -38.53 -7.76
N ALA A 146 -73.47 -37.98 -8.98
CA ALA A 146 -74.42 -38.30 -10.05
C ALA A 146 -74.25 -39.73 -10.58
N LEU A 147 -73.00 -40.19 -10.79
CA LEU A 147 -72.70 -41.56 -11.21
C LEU A 147 -73.09 -42.58 -10.13
N GLU A 148 -72.91 -42.24 -8.86
CA GLU A 148 -73.32 -43.04 -7.71
C GLU A 148 -74.85 -43.22 -7.63
N SER A 149 -75.60 -42.16 -7.89
CA SER A 149 -77.06 -42.20 -8.01
C SER A 149 -77.54 -43.03 -9.21
N MET A 150 -76.79 -43.06 -10.31
CA MET A 150 -77.06 -43.93 -11.46
C MET A 150 -76.75 -45.40 -11.16
N ARG A 151 -75.65 -45.68 -10.45
CA ARG A 151 -75.23 -47.04 -10.07
C ARG A 151 -76.31 -47.80 -9.31
N GLY A 152 -77.03 -47.15 -8.40
CA GLY A 152 -78.12 -47.76 -7.63
C GLY A 152 -79.39 -48.09 -8.44
N ARG A 153 -79.49 -47.62 -9.70
CA ARG A 153 -80.67 -47.80 -10.57
C ARG A 153 -80.40 -48.65 -11.81
N MET A 154 -79.19 -49.22 -11.96
CA MET A 154 -78.74 -49.91 -13.17
C MET A 154 -78.33 -51.35 -12.87
N ASP A 155 -78.63 -52.27 -13.79
CA ASP A 155 -78.33 -53.71 -13.67
C ASP A 155 -77.47 -54.24 -14.83
N GLY A 156 -76.79 -55.37 -14.61
CA GLY A 156 -76.00 -56.08 -15.64
C GLY A 156 -74.80 -55.26 -16.17
N ARG A 157 -74.54 -55.35 -17.49
CA ARG A 157 -73.40 -54.69 -18.17
C ARG A 157 -73.36 -53.16 -18.00
N ASN A 158 -74.54 -52.56 -17.83
CA ASN A 158 -74.68 -51.12 -17.63
C ASN A 158 -74.15 -50.68 -16.26
N LYS A 159 -74.32 -51.51 -15.23
CA LYS A 159 -73.78 -51.27 -13.88
C LYS A 159 -72.25 -51.28 -13.86
N GLU A 160 -71.64 -52.26 -14.53
CA GLU A 160 -70.18 -52.39 -14.65
C GLU A 160 -69.54 -51.17 -15.36
N ALA A 161 -70.20 -50.65 -16.40
CA ALA A 161 -69.76 -49.43 -17.09
C ALA A 161 -69.78 -48.19 -16.18
N VAL A 162 -70.81 -48.06 -15.33
CA VAL A 162 -70.90 -46.96 -14.34
C VAL A 162 -69.85 -47.12 -13.24
N GLU A 163 -69.61 -48.33 -12.75
CA GLU A 163 -68.52 -48.61 -11.79
C GLU A 163 -67.15 -48.24 -12.37
N LYS A 164 -66.88 -48.56 -13.63
CA LYS A 164 -65.65 -48.14 -14.32
C LYS A 164 -65.54 -46.62 -14.44
N ALA A 165 -66.65 -45.93 -14.75
CA ALA A 165 -66.67 -44.47 -14.82
C ALA A 165 -66.41 -43.82 -13.45
N ILE A 166 -66.97 -44.37 -12.37
CA ILE A 166 -66.70 -43.92 -10.99
C ILE A 166 -65.21 -44.07 -10.66
N SER A 167 -64.61 -45.24 -10.95
CA SER A 167 -63.18 -45.46 -10.75
C SER A 167 -62.29 -44.49 -11.55
N MET A 168 -62.69 -44.12 -12.77
CA MET A 168 -61.97 -43.12 -13.57
C MET A 168 -62.07 -41.71 -12.96
N VAL A 169 -63.25 -41.33 -12.45
CA VAL A 169 -63.45 -40.04 -11.76
C VAL A 169 -62.65 -39.97 -10.46
N GLU A 170 -62.60 -41.05 -9.68
CA GLU A 170 -61.77 -41.15 -8.49
C GLU A 170 -60.28 -41.05 -8.82
N ALA A 171 -59.81 -41.72 -9.88
CA ALA A 171 -58.43 -41.61 -10.35
C ALA A 171 -58.08 -40.19 -10.83
N LEU A 172 -59.01 -39.49 -11.48
CA LEU A 172 -58.84 -38.09 -11.88
C LEU A 172 -58.77 -37.15 -10.66
N ALA A 173 -59.59 -37.38 -9.63
CA ALA A 173 -59.54 -36.60 -8.39
C ALA A 173 -58.19 -36.78 -7.67
N VAL A 174 -57.67 -38.00 -7.59
CA VAL A 174 -56.33 -38.26 -7.02
C VAL A 174 -55.23 -37.54 -7.79
N LYS A 175 -55.27 -37.58 -9.14
CA LYS A 175 -54.31 -36.86 -9.99
C LYS A 175 -54.39 -35.35 -9.81
N LEU A 176 -55.60 -34.79 -9.68
CA LEU A 176 -55.79 -33.36 -9.43
C LEU A 176 -55.17 -32.94 -8.09
N THR A 177 -55.41 -33.70 -7.02
CA THR A 177 -54.79 -33.44 -5.71
C THR A 177 -53.26 -33.54 -5.73
N GLN A 178 -52.70 -34.54 -6.44
CA GLN A 178 -51.25 -34.68 -6.58
C GLN A 178 -50.63 -33.50 -7.34
N HIS A 179 -51.27 -33.08 -8.44
CA HIS A 179 -50.83 -31.94 -9.23
C HIS A 179 -50.88 -30.62 -8.45
N GLU A 180 -51.96 -30.38 -7.69
CA GLU A 180 -52.06 -29.23 -6.80
C GLU A 180 -51.01 -29.24 -5.68
N GLY A 181 -50.75 -30.40 -5.08
CA GLY A 181 -49.68 -30.55 -4.08
C GLY A 181 -48.30 -30.17 -4.63
N GLY A 182 -47.98 -30.62 -5.85
CA GLY A 182 -46.76 -30.22 -6.57
C GLY A 182 -46.72 -28.71 -6.86
N PHE A 183 -47.83 -28.13 -7.31
CA PHE A 183 -47.95 -26.70 -7.60
C PHE A 183 -47.76 -25.83 -6.34
N ILE A 184 -48.31 -26.24 -5.19
CA ILE A 184 -48.14 -25.53 -3.91
C ILE A 184 -46.67 -25.54 -3.48
N GLN A 185 -45.99 -26.69 -3.62
CA GLN A 185 -44.56 -26.80 -3.30
C GLN A 185 -43.71 -25.91 -4.21
N GLU A 186 -43.93 -25.97 -5.53
CA GLU A 186 -43.21 -25.13 -6.49
C GLU A 186 -43.43 -23.64 -6.22
N LYS A 187 -44.67 -23.23 -5.91
CA LYS A 187 -45.00 -21.85 -5.49
C LYS A 187 -44.24 -21.42 -4.24
N ALA A 188 -44.06 -22.30 -3.26
CA ALA A 188 -43.28 -21.99 -2.05
C ALA A 188 -41.79 -21.79 -2.36
N GLU A 189 -41.22 -22.62 -3.24
CA GLU A 189 -39.83 -22.49 -3.68
C GLU A 189 -39.61 -21.22 -4.53
N VAL A 190 -40.52 -20.90 -5.45
CA VAL A 190 -40.50 -19.67 -6.25
C VAL A 190 -40.58 -18.44 -5.35
N LYS A 191 -41.45 -18.46 -4.32
CA LYS A 191 -41.54 -17.36 -3.34
C LYS A 191 -40.25 -17.17 -2.56
N LYS A 192 -39.59 -18.26 -2.16
CA LYS A 192 -38.27 -18.23 -1.51
C LYS A 192 -37.22 -17.64 -2.44
N LEU A 193 -37.16 -18.08 -3.69
CA LEU A 193 -36.22 -17.57 -4.69
C LEU A 193 -36.43 -16.08 -4.96
N ALA A 194 -37.68 -15.62 -5.09
CA ALA A 194 -38.01 -14.21 -5.26
C ALA A 194 -37.52 -13.35 -4.09
N SER A 195 -37.61 -13.85 -2.86
CA SER A 195 -37.08 -13.15 -1.68
C SER A 195 -35.55 -13.01 -1.71
N PHE A 196 -34.83 -14.05 -2.13
CA PHE A 196 -33.38 -14.00 -2.30
C PHE A 196 -32.96 -13.05 -3.43
N LEU A 197 -33.67 -13.08 -4.56
CA LEU A 197 -33.42 -12.18 -5.68
C LEU A 197 -33.58 -10.71 -5.26
N LYS A 198 -34.65 -10.40 -4.51
CA LYS A 198 -34.92 -9.06 -3.97
C LYS A 198 -33.83 -8.60 -3.01
N GLN A 199 -33.37 -9.49 -2.12
CA GLN A 199 -32.26 -9.17 -1.21
C GLN A 199 -30.97 -8.91 -1.98
N ALA A 200 -30.62 -9.77 -2.93
CA ALA A 200 -29.43 -9.61 -3.76
C ALA A 200 -29.46 -8.33 -4.60
N SER A 201 -30.63 -7.94 -5.13
CA SER A 201 -30.78 -6.69 -5.88
C SER A 201 -30.61 -5.45 -5.00
N GLU A 202 -31.15 -5.46 -3.78
CA GLU A 202 -30.96 -4.35 -2.83
C GLU A 202 -29.51 -4.23 -2.34
N ASP A 203 -28.84 -5.35 -2.09
CA ASP A 203 -27.43 -5.35 -1.69
C ASP A 203 -26.52 -4.86 -2.83
N ALA A 204 -26.79 -5.27 -4.07
CA ALA A 204 -26.09 -4.75 -5.25
C ALA A 204 -26.30 -3.23 -5.40
N LYS A 205 -27.54 -2.75 -5.20
CA LYS A 205 -27.88 -1.32 -5.27
C LYS A 205 -27.14 -0.51 -4.20
N LYS A 206 -27.06 -1.01 -2.97
CA LYS A 206 -26.29 -0.37 -1.89
C LYS A 206 -24.81 -0.26 -2.23
N LEU A 207 -24.21 -1.33 -2.73
CA LEU A 207 -22.79 -1.36 -3.09
C LEU A 207 -22.48 -0.38 -4.22
N VAL A 208 -23.30 -0.36 -5.28
CA VAL A 208 -23.15 0.59 -6.39
C VAL A 208 -23.26 2.03 -5.92
N ASN A 209 -24.24 2.34 -5.06
CA ASN A 209 -24.39 3.69 -4.51
C ASN A 209 -23.21 4.10 -3.62
N GLN A 210 -22.67 3.18 -2.82
CA GLN A 210 -21.50 3.41 -1.99
C GLN A 210 -20.26 3.72 -2.85
N GLU A 211 -19.98 2.90 -3.87
CA GLU A 211 -18.82 3.12 -4.75
C GLU A 211 -18.96 4.42 -5.55
N ARG A 212 -20.19 4.73 -6.02
CA ARG A 212 -20.48 6.00 -6.67
C ARG A 212 -20.22 7.19 -5.76
N SER A 213 -20.57 7.09 -4.47
CA SER A 213 -20.31 8.17 -3.51
C SER A 213 -18.81 8.40 -3.28
N PHE A 214 -18.01 7.32 -3.22
CA PHE A 214 -16.55 7.42 -3.11
C PHE A 214 -15.92 8.03 -4.37
N ALA A 215 -16.33 7.57 -5.55
CA ALA A 215 -15.86 8.11 -6.82
C ALA A 215 -16.22 9.60 -6.97
N CYS A 216 -17.44 10.01 -6.58
CA CYS A 216 -17.82 11.41 -6.58
C CYS A 216 -16.97 12.25 -5.62
N ALA A 217 -16.65 11.74 -4.42
CA ALA A 217 -15.78 12.45 -3.47
C ALA A 217 -14.35 12.62 -4.01
N GLU A 218 -13.80 11.60 -4.67
CA GLU A 218 -12.48 11.63 -5.29
C GLU A 218 -12.43 12.60 -6.49
N ILE A 219 -13.47 12.59 -7.34
CA ILE A 219 -13.60 13.53 -8.47
C ILE A 219 -13.70 14.98 -7.97
N GLU A 220 -14.52 15.25 -6.95
CA GLU A 220 -14.63 16.61 -6.40
C GLU A 220 -13.31 17.06 -5.76
N SER A 221 -12.63 16.18 -5.04
CA SER A 221 -11.28 16.46 -4.54
C SER A 221 -10.31 16.80 -5.69
N ALA A 222 -10.32 16.03 -6.79
CA ALA A 222 -9.48 16.30 -7.95
C ALA A 222 -9.83 17.64 -8.62
N LYS A 223 -11.12 17.98 -8.78
CA LYS A 223 -11.56 19.27 -9.30
C LYS A 223 -11.08 20.44 -8.45
N THR A 224 -11.16 20.33 -7.12
CA THR A 224 -10.66 21.40 -6.23
C THR A 224 -9.16 21.63 -6.39
N LEU A 225 -8.38 20.56 -6.61
CA LEU A 225 -6.95 20.66 -6.89
C LEU A 225 -6.70 21.32 -8.25
N VAL A 226 -7.44 20.93 -9.29
CA VAL A 226 -7.32 21.52 -10.63
C VAL A 226 -7.66 23.01 -10.61
N MET A 227 -8.73 23.42 -9.93
CA MET A 227 -9.08 24.85 -9.79
C MET A 227 -7.97 25.64 -9.08
N ARG A 228 -7.39 25.08 -8.01
CA ARG A 228 -6.29 25.72 -7.28
C ARG A 228 -5.04 25.87 -8.16
N LEU A 229 -4.72 24.85 -8.94
CA LEU A 229 -3.61 24.89 -9.89
C LEU A 229 -3.87 25.90 -11.01
N GLY A 230 -5.08 25.91 -11.56
CA GLY A 230 -5.49 26.90 -12.58
C GLY A 230 -5.33 28.33 -12.08
N GLY A 231 -5.83 28.65 -10.88
CA GLY A 231 -5.63 29.97 -10.27
C GLY A 231 -4.16 30.31 -10.04
N ALA A 232 -3.34 29.35 -9.60
CA ALA A 232 -1.90 29.57 -9.44
C ALA A 232 -1.18 29.82 -10.78
N PHE A 233 -1.64 29.18 -11.88
CA PHE A 233 -1.11 29.42 -13.21
C PHE A 233 -1.51 30.81 -13.75
N GLU A 234 -2.76 31.22 -13.55
CA GLU A 234 -3.22 32.57 -13.93
C GLU A 234 -2.48 33.67 -13.14
N GLU A 235 -2.27 33.48 -11.83
CA GLU A 235 -1.46 34.38 -11.00
C GLU A 235 -0.01 34.47 -11.49
N GLN A 236 0.58 33.33 -11.88
CA GLN A 236 1.92 33.28 -12.46
C GLN A 236 1.97 34.00 -13.82
N GLU A 237 0.96 33.83 -14.66
CA GLU A 237 0.87 34.48 -15.96
C GLU A 237 0.72 36.00 -15.81
N ILE A 238 -0.15 36.48 -14.91
CA ILE A 238 -0.32 37.91 -14.59
C ILE A 238 1.00 38.48 -14.03
N SER A 239 1.67 37.76 -13.13
CA SER A 239 2.97 38.18 -12.56
C SER A 239 4.06 38.27 -13.63
N SER A 240 4.06 37.36 -14.61
CA SER A 240 5.00 37.38 -15.74
C SER A 240 4.70 38.47 -16.77
N LYS A 241 3.43 38.80 -17.01
CA LYS A 241 3.04 39.95 -17.84
C LYS A 241 3.39 41.27 -17.15
N ALA A 242 3.19 41.37 -15.84
CA ALA A 242 3.56 42.54 -15.04
C ALA A 242 5.08 42.77 -15.01
N SER A 243 5.89 41.71 -14.97
CA SER A 243 7.36 41.84 -15.07
C SER A 243 7.83 42.24 -16.47
N ARG A 244 7.12 41.83 -17.53
CA ARG A 244 7.41 42.22 -18.92
C ARG A 244 7.02 43.67 -19.23
N ALA A 245 6.11 44.26 -18.45
CA ALA A 245 5.69 45.66 -18.57
C ALA A 245 6.67 46.65 -17.88
N GLN A 246 7.57 46.17 -17.02
CA GLN A 246 8.72 46.96 -16.56
C GLN A 246 9.79 46.86 -17.65
N GLY A 247 10.09 47.99 -18.33
CA GLY A 247 10.89 48.04 -19.57
C GLY A 247 12.35 47.53 -19.50
N PRO A 248 13.24 47.97 -20.41
CA PRO A 248 14.47 47.26 -20.87
C PRO A 248 15.54 46.92 -19.81
N ASN A 249 15.32 47.26 -18.54
CA ASN A 249 16.14 46.84 -17.41
C ASN A 249 15.88 45.36 -17.03
N VAL A 250 14.67 44.83 -17.24
CA VAL A 250 14.36 43.42 -16.92
C VAL A 250 15.07 42.46 -17.86
N GLU A 251 15.20 42.81 -19.15
CA GLU A 251 15.86 41.95 -20.14
C GLU A 251 17.36 41.82 -19.86
N LYS A 252 18.02 42.94 -19.55
CA LYS A 252 19.42 42.93 -19.09
C LYS A 252 19.60 42.17 -17.77
N LEU A 253 18.66 42.33 -16.83
CA LEU A 253 18.66 41.56 -15.59
C LEU A 253 18.42 40.06 -15.86
N VAL A 254 17.61 39.71 -16.85
CA VAL A 254 17.38 38.32 -17.29
C VAL A 254 18.65 37.74 -17.89
N GLU A 255 19.38 38.48 -18.72
CA GLU A 255 20.68 38.07 -19.25
C GLU A 255 21.72 37.87 -18.14
N GLU A 256 21.83 38.84 -17.22
CA GLU A 256 22.73 38.74 -16.06
C GLU A 256 22.35 37.57 -15.14
N VAL A 257 21.05 37.31 -14.93
CA VAL A 257 20.56 36.16 -14.16
C VAL A 257 20.80 34.85 -14.91
N GLN A 258 20.66 34.81 -16.24
CA GLN A 258 20.98 33.64 -17.05
C GLN A 258 22.47 33.32 -17.02
N GLU A 259 23.33 34.35 -17.07
CA GLU A 259 24.78 34.20 -16.93
C GLU A 259 25.16 33.74 -15.53
N ALA A 260 24.60 34.35 -14.48
CA ALA A 260 24.80 33.90 -13.10
C ALA A 260 24.32 32.45 -12.89
N ARG A 261 23.21 32.04 -13.54
CA ARG A 261 22.74 30.65 -13.55
C ARG A 261 23.69 29.73 -14.32
N ARG A 262 24.29 30.17 -15.43
CA ARG A 262 25.29 29.42 -16.19
C ARG A 262 26.57 29.23 -15.36
N ILE A 263 27.12 30.31 -14.79
CA ILE A 263 28.26 30.29 -13.88
C ILE A 263 27.99 29.36 -12.70
N LYS A 264 26.84 29.50 -12.02
CA LYS A 264 26.45 28.61 -10.91
C LYS A 264 26.34 27.14 -11.35
N ARG A 265 25.80 26.87 -12.55
CA ARG A 265 25.75 25.51 -13.12
C ARG A 265 27.14 24.96 -13.46
N MET A 266 28.08 25.79 -13.88
CA MET A 266 29.47 25.38 -14.17
C MET A 266 30.28 25.13 -12.90
N HIS A 267 30.06 25.93 -11.84
CA HIS A 267 30.79 25.81 -10.58
C HIS A 267 30.20 24.75 -9.64
N ARG A 268 28.93 24.35 -9.83
CA ARG A 268 28.28 23.29 -9.05
C ARG A 268 28.96 21.92 -9.26
N PRO A 269 29.26 21.46 -10.49
CA PRO A 269 30.11 20.29 -10.75
C PRO A 269 31.46 20.39 -10.05
N THR A 270 32.15 21.53 -10.12
CA THR A 270 33.48 21.69 -9.48
C THR A 270 33.40 21.59 -7.96
N LYS A 271 32.38 22.21 -7.33
CA LYS A 271 32.15 22.07 -5.89
C LYS A 271 31.75 20.64 -5.51
N VAL A 272 30.92 19.99 -6.31
CA VAL A 272 30.54 18.58 -6.12
C VAL A 272 31.77 17.68 -6.25
N MET A 273 32.65 17.92 -7.21
CA MET A 273 33.91 17.17 -7.34
C MET A 273 34.81 17.39 -6.12
N GLY A 274 34.97 18.64 -5.65
CA GLY A 274 35.71 18.95 -4.42
C GLY A 274 35.16 18.17 -3.22
N MET A 275 33.83 18.23 -3.00
CA MET A 275 33.17 17.45 -1.95
C MET A 275 33.31 15.94 -2.14
N GLN A 276 33.31 15.43 -3.38
CA GLN A 276 33.53 14.01 -3.67
C GLN A 276 34.97 13.57 -3.35
N HIS A 277 35.96 14.43 -3.58
CA HIS A 277 37.34 14.20 -3.15
C HIS A 277 37.44 14.17 -1.63
N GLU A 278 36.90 15.18 -0.94
CA GLU A 278 36.85 15.21 0.53
C GLU A 278 36.14 13.98 1.11
N LEU A 279 35.03 13.55 0.52
CA LEU A 279 34.32 12.34 0.93
C LEU A 279 35.15 11.07 0.71
N ARG A 280 35.92 11.00 -0.39
CA ARG A 280 36.84 9.87 -0.61
C ARG A 280 37.93 9.85 0.45
N ASP A 281 38.52 10.99 0.77
CA ASP A 281 39.56 11.11 1.79
C ASP A 281 39.04 10.73 3.18
N LEU A 282 37.85 11.24 3.55
CA LEU A 282 37.18 10.87 4.80
C LEU A 282 36.85 9.38 4.85
N LYS A 283 36.38 8.80 3.74
CA LYS A 283 36.08 7.36 3.67
C LYS A 283 37.35 6.53 3.84
N SER A 284 38.46 6.92 3.22
CA SER A 284 39.77 6.29 3.41
C SER A 284 40.23 6.37 4.87
N GLN A 285 40.11 7.55 5.50
CA GLN A 285 40.44 7.72 6.93
C GLN A 285 39.55 6.87 7.85
N ILE A 286 38.25 6.76 7.56
CA ILE A 286 37.34 5.89 8.31
C ILE A 286 37.75 4.43 8.13
N GLN A 287 38.08 4.00 6.91
CA GLN A 287 38.55 2.63 6.67
C GLN A 287 39.83 2.33 7.45
N GLU A 288 40.82 3.24 7.42
CA GLU A 288 42.06 3.10 8.19
C GLU A 288 41.81 3.04 9.70
N LYS A 289 41.02 3.97 10.24
CA LYS A 289 40.64 3.95 11.66
C LYS A 289 39.82 2.73 12.03
N SER A 290 38.96 2.23 11.15
CA SER A 290 38.20 0.99 11.38
C SER A 290 39.13 -0.23 11.43
N ALA A 291 40.14 -0.29 10.55
CA ALA A 291 41.14 -1.36 10.57
C ALA A 291 41.97 -1.33 11.86
N TYR A 292 42.35 -0.14 12.32
CA TYR A 292 43.01 0.04 13.61
C TYR A 292 42.10 -0.35 14.78
N SER A 293 40.82 0.04 14.75
CA SER A 293 39.83 -0.35 15.77
C SER A 293 39.65 -1.87 15.84
N ILE A 294 39.59 -2.56 14.70
CA ILE A 294 39.51 -4.02 14.64
C ILE A 294 40.78 -4.64 15.23
N LYS A 295 41.96 -4.09 14.92
CA LYS A 295 43.23 -4.54 15.51
C LYS A 295 43.22 -4.39 17.04
N LEU A 296 42.81 -3.24 17.54
CA LEU A 296 42.70 -2.98 18.98
C LEU A 296 41.68 -3.91 19.64
N GLN A 297 40.54 -4.16 19.00
CA GLN A 297 39.53 -5.12 19.48
C GLN A 297 40.10 -6.54 19.56
N ARG A 298 40.92 -6.96 18.58
CA ARG A 298 41.61 -8.27 18.62
C ARG A 298 42.60 -8.33 19.79
N GLU A 299 43.38 -7.29 20.01
CA GLU A 299 44.31 -7.20 21.14
C GLU A 299 43.55 -7.25 22.48
N ILE A 300 42.47 -6.49 22.63
CA ILE A 300 41.59 -6.53 23.81
C ILE A 300 40.98 -7.93 23.99
N ALA A 301 40.54 -8.59 22.92
CA ALA A 301 40.01 -9.95 23.00
C ALA A 301 41.09 -10.99 23.39
N ILE A 302 42.35 -10.78 23.03
CA ILE A 302 43.47 -11.61 23.49
C ILE A 302 43.72 -11.36 24.98
N ILE A 303 43.72 -10.11 25.43
CA ILE A 303 43.91 -9.74 26.85
C ILE A 303 42.76 -10.31 27.71
N LYS A 304 41.50 -10.15 27.28
CA LYS A 304 40.33 -10.73 27.95
C LYS A 304 40.37 -12.26 28.02
N ARG A 305 40.97 -12.94 27.03
CA ARG A 305 41.19 -14.40 27.05
C ARG A 305 42.33 -14.82 27.98
N ALA A 306 43.33 -13.96 28.18
CA ALA A 306 44.41 -14.17 29.15
C ALA A 306 43.96 -13.88 30.60
N GLU A 307 43.05 -12.92 30.80
CA GLU A 307 42.43 -12.56 32.08
C GLU A 307 41.17 -13.41 32.36
N GLY A 308 41.31 -14.73 32.42
CA GLY A 308 40.51 -15.66 33.24
C GLY A 308 38.99 -15.46 33.45
N SER A 309 38.23 -14.83 32.54
CA SER A 309 36.77 -14.74 32.70
C SER A 309 36.15 -16.10 32.44
N LYS A 310 35.42 -16.63 33.44
CA LYS A 310 34.57 -17.84 33.36
C LYS A 310 33.97 -17.96 31.96
N THR A 311 34.37 -19.00 31.22
CA THR A 311 33.90 -19.24 29.86
C THR A 311 32.37 -19.21 29.85
N CYS A 312 31.79 -18.34 29.02
CA CYS A 312 30.34 -18.27 28.88
C CYS A 312 29.87 -19.64 28.36
N PRO A 313 28.93 -20.33 29.05
CA PRO A 313 28.46 -21.65 28.63
C PRO A 313 27.54 -21.58 27.41
N TYR A 314 27.26 -20.38 26.89
CA TYR A 314 26.40 -20.15 25.73
C TYR A 314 27.16 -19.40 24.65
N VAL A 315 26.89 -19.78 23.40
CA VAL A 315 27.48 -19.18 22.20
C VAL A 315 26.37 -18.69 21.29
N LEU A 316 26.60 -17.54 20.69
CA LEU A 316 25.73 -16.98 19.65
C LEU A 316 26.13 -17.56 18.30
N ASP A 317 25.17 -18.19 17.62
CA ASP A 317 25.34 -18.81 16.32
C ASP A 317 24.49 -18.12 15.24
N GLY A 318 24.94 -18.21 14.00
CA GLY A 318 24.24 -17.70 12.83
C GLY A 318 25.00 -16.57 12.13
N ALA A 319 24.69 -16.36 10.85
CA ALA A 319 25.28 -15.28 10.08
C ALA A 319 24.86 -13.91 10.65
N GLN A 320 25.80 -12.97 10.77
CA GLN A 320 25.52 -11.63 11.28
C GLN A 320 25.12 -10.68 10.13
N SER A 321 24.01 -11.01 9.46
CA SER A 321 23.50 -10.27 8.30
C SER A 321 21.98 -10.16 8.31
N LEU A 322 21.44 -9.13 7.67
CA LEU A 322 20.00 -8.99 7.53
C LEU A 322 19.44 -10.11 6.64
N GLY A 323 18.42 -10.80 7.12
CA GLY A 323 17.85 -11.99 6.48
C GLY A 323 18.37 -13.33 7.01
N SER A 324 19.28 -13.32 7.99
CA SER A 324 19.65 -14.52 8.74
C SER A 324 18.82 -14.69 10.02
N CYS A 325 19.17 -15.70 10.82
CA CYS A 325 18.71 -15.86 12.19
C CYS A 325 19.92 -16.07 13.12
N LEU A 326 19.91 -15.36 14.24
CA LEU A 326 20.83 -15.57 15.35
C LEU A 326 20.20 -16.55 16.35
N LYS A 327 20.95 -17.55 16.79
CA LYS A 327 20.49 -18.60 17.71
C LYS A 327 21.45 -18.73 18.87
N ILE A 328 20.92 -18.78 20.08
CA ILE A 328 21.72 -19.04 21.28
C ILE A 328 21.81 -20.55 21.45
N ARG A 329 23.04 -21.08 21.48
CA ARG A 329 23.33 -22.51 21.68
C ARG A 329 24.20 -22.72 22.92
N ALA A 330 24.04 -23.88 23.55
CA ALA A 330 24.93 -24.32 24.61
C ALA A 330 26.31 -24.63 24.01
N SER A 331 27.37 -24.22 24.69
CA SER A 331 28.74 -24.55 24.32
C SER A 331 29.03 -26.01 24.63
N SER A 332 29.55 -26.74 23.65
CA SER A 332 29.85 -28.18 23.74
C SER A 332 30.83 -28.56 24.86
N ASP A 333 31.64 -27.61 25.32
CA ASP A 333 32.71 -27.82 26.31
C ASP A 333 32.29 -27.59 27.78
N SER A 334 31.01 -27.29 28.03
CA SER A 334 30.51 -26.93 29.36
C SER A 334 29.28 -27.75 29.75
N ASN A 335 29.11 -28.02 31.07
CA ASN A 335 27.87 -28.56 31.68
C ASN A 335 26.73 -27.53 31.59
N ALA A 336 26.41 -27.07 30.39
CA ALA A 336 25.41 -26.07 30.11
C ALA A 336 24.01 -26.66 30.40
N SER A 337 23.24 -25.94 31.19
CA SER A 337 21.85 -26.30 31.46
C SER A 337 21.01 -26.21 30.18
N ASP A 338 19.99 -27.06 30.09
CA ASP A 338 19.02 -27.04 28.97
C ASP A 338 18.46 -25.63 28.77
N ILE A 339 18.63 -25.12 27.54
CA ILE A 339 18.24 -23.78 27.07
C ILE A 339 16.73 -23.55 27.26
N SER A 340 15.95 -24.64 27.28
CA SER A 340 14.49 -24.61 27.49
C SER A 340 14.07 -23.96 28.82
N LYS A 341 14.92 -23.99 29.85
CA LYS A 341 14.65 -23.43 31.18
C LYS A 341 15.16 -22.00 31.35
N CYS A 342 15.81 -21.46 30.33
CA CYS A 342 16.41 -20.13 30.37
C CYS A 342 15.42 -19.07 29.86
N SER A 343 15.57 -17.85 30.37
CA SER A 343 14.88 -16.68 29.82
C SER A 343 15.87 -15.80 29.07
N PHE A 344 15.40 -15.19 27.99
CA PHE A 344 16.21 -14.43 27.06
C PHE A 344 15.67 -13.01 26.94
N GLN A 345 16.56 -12.06 26.70
CA GLN A 345 16.19 -10.73 26.22
C GLN A 345 17.26 -10.24 25.26
N TRP A 346 16.83 -9.86 24.05
CA TRP A 346 17.72 -9.31 23.03
C TRP A 346 17.79 -7.78 23.11
N TYR A 347 18.95 -7.25 22.74
CA TYR A 347 19.27 -5.83 22.75
C TYR A 347 19.98 -5.44 21.46
N ARG A 348 19.76 -4.20 21.04
CA ARG A 348 20.57 -3.54 20.00
C ARG A 348 21.44 -2.46 20.63
N ALA A 349 22.67 -2.33 20.14
CA ALA A 349 23.65 -1.39 20.63
C ALA A 349 24.44 -0.78 19.46
N ALA A 350 24.94 0.45 19.62
CA ALA A 350 25.79 1.08 18.59
C ALA A 350 27.17 0.40 18.48
N SER A 351 27.71 -0.05 19.61
CA SER A 351 28.92 -0.84 19.77
C SER A 351 28.81 -1.72 21.02
N GLU A 352 29.74 -2.67 21.20
CA GLU A 352 29.77 -3.60 22.34
C GLU A 352 29.70 -2.90 23.71
N SER A 353 30.33 -1.72 23.83
CA SER A 353 30.40 -0.93 25.07
C SER A 353 29.36 0.20 25.17
N SER A 354 28.50 0.37 24.16
CA SER A 354 27.52 1.45 24.13
C SER A 354 26.25 1.13 24.94
N ARG A 355 25.42 2.15 25.20
CA ARG A 355 24.10 1.98 25.81
C ARG A 355 23.26 1.03 24.96
N ARG A 356 22.70 0.01 25.60
CA ARG A 356 21.90 -1.04 24.98
C ARG A 356 20.42 -0.65 25.00
N GLU A 357 19.73 -0.84 23.89
CA GLU A 357 18.29 -0.66 23.74
C GLU A 357 17.61 -2.05 23.72
N ALA A 358 16.67 -2.27 24.63
CA ALA A 358 15.95 -3.54 24.70
C ALA A 358 15.01 -3.70 23.51
N ILE A 359 15.12 -4.81 22.80
CA ILE A 359 14.21 -5.13 21.69
C ILE A 359 12.96 -5.75 22.30
N SER A 360 11.93 -4.93 22.53
CA SER A 360 10.71 -5.35 23.21
C SER A 360 10.06 -6.55 22.51
N GLY A 361 9.78 -7.62 23.28
CA GLY A 361 9.18 -8.85 22.78
C GLY A 361 10.16 -9.86 22.18
N ALA A 362 11.45 -9.52 22.02
CA ALA A 362 12.49 -10.47 21.63
C ALA A 362 12.99 -11.22 22.87
N ASN A 363 12.24 -12.26 23.26
CA ASN A 363 12.47 -13.04 24.48
C ASN A 363 12.68 -14.54 24.23
N GLN A 364 12.95 -14.91 22.98
CA GLN A 364 13.20 -16.29 22.55
C GLN A 364 14.71 -16.55 22.42
N SER A 365 15.12 -17.82 22.36
CA SER A 365 16.51 -18.21 22.10
C SER A 365 16.96 -17.92 20.66
N VAL A 366 16.02 -17.59 19.77
CA VAL A 366 16.25 -17.26 18.36
C VAL A 366 15.77 -15.84 18.08
N TYR A 367 16.59 -15.07 17.36
CA TYR A 367 16.26 -13.73 16.91
C TYR A 367 16.61 -13.54 15.44
N ALA A 368 15.67 -13.02 14.65
CA ALA A 368 15.92 -12.69 13.25
C ALA A 368 16.10 -11.17 13.09
N PRO A 369 17.29 -10.69 12.72
CA PRO A 369 17.53 -9.26 12.52
C PRO A 369 16.50 -8.61 11.59
N GLU A 370 16.12 -7.38 11.92
CA GLU A 370 15.24 -6.53 11.13
C GLU A 370 15.99 -5.28 10.63
N PRO A 371 15.43 -4.48 9.72
CA PRO A 371 16.15 -3.35 9.12
C PRO A 371 16.75 -2.32 10.10
N TYR A 372 16.20 -2.18 11.31
CA TYR A 372 16.78 -1.30 12.35
C TYR A 372 18.03 -1.85 13.04
N ASP A 373 18.29 -3.15 12.91
CA ASP A 373 19.47 -3.80 13.49
C ASP A 373 20.71 -3.66 12.60
N VAL A 374 20.53 -3.29 11.34
CA VAL A 374 21.62 -3.08 10.38
C VAL A 374 22.60 -2.03 10.90
N GLY A 375 23.89 -2.37 10.91
CA GLY A 375 24.94 -1.50 11.45
C GLY A 375 24.96 -1.42 12.98
N ARG A 376 24.16 -2.21 13.70
CA ARG A 376 24.15 -2.32 15.16
C ARG A 376 24.77 -3.64 15.59
N VAL A 377 25.37 -3.64 16.78
CA VAL A 377 25.78 -4.85 17.50
C VAL A 377 24.57 -5.40 18.23
N ILE A 378 24.34 -6.71 18.13
CA ILE A 378 23.23 -7.38 18.81
C ILE A 378 23.77 -8.15 20.01
N GLN A 379 23.09 -8.01 21.14
CA GLN A 379 23.43 -8.69 22.38
C GLN A 379 22.22 -9.43 22.93
N ALA A 380 22.44 -10.52 23.64
CA ALA A 380 21.39 -11.23 24.35
C ALA A 380 21.83 -11.49 25.79
N ASP A 381 20.98 -11.10 26.73
CA ASP A 381 21.10 -11.52 28.11
C ASP A 381 20.34 -12.85 28.29
N ILE A 382 21.00 -13.80 28.93
CA ILE A 382 20.53 -15.17 29.19
C ILE A 382 20.48 -15.34 30.70
N LEU A 383 19.30 -15.61 31.25
CA LEU A 383 19.13 -15.91 32.66
C LEU A 383 18.76 -17.40 32.81
N CYS A 384 19.68 -18.18 33.39
CA CYS A 384 19.51 -19.61 33.64
C CYS A 384 19.90 -19.92 35.09
N ASN A 385 19.04 -20.63 35.84
CA ASN A 385 19.30 -21.04 37.22
C ASN A 385 19.78 -19.89 38.16
N GLY A 386 19.23 -18.68 37.98
CA GLY A 386 19.62 -17.49 38.76
C GLY A 386 20.95 -16.85 38.35
N GLN A 387 21.67 -17.40 37.37
CA GLN A 387 22.88 -16.81 36.81
C GLN A 387 22.59 -16.08 35.51
N LYS A 388 23.22 -14.91 35.33
CA LYS A 388 23.07 -14.07 34.14
C LYS A 388 24.33 -14.16 33.28
N PHE A 389 24.14 -14.49 32.02
CA PHE A 389 25.17 -14.48 30.99
C PHE A 389 24.80 -13.48 29.91
N THR A 390 25.81 -12.94 29.21
CA THR A 390 25.59 -12.05 28.07
C THR A 390 26.42 -12.57 26.90
N VAL A 391 25.76 -12.74 25.76
CA VAL A 391 26.42 -13.07 24.48
C VAL A 391 26.24 -11.90 23.52
N THR A 392 27.23 -11.67 22.67
CA THR A 392 27.30 -10.52 21.76
C THR A 392 27.74 -10.98 20.38
N THR A 393 27.22 -10.36 19.32
CA THR A 393 27.71 -10.57 17.96
C THR A 393 29.16 -10.13 17.81
N GLU A 394 29.93 -10.79 16.94
CA GLU A 394 31.35 -10.44 16.69
C GLU A 394 31.50 -9.04 16.10
N GLY A 395 30.49 -8.55 15.37
CA GLY A 395 30.45 -7.21 14.83
C GLY A 395 29.01 -6.71 14.58
N PRO A 396 28.88 -5.58 13.87
CA PRO A 396 27.57 -5.05 13.48
C PRO A 396 26.87 -5.94 12.44
N ILE A 397 25.54 -5.94 12.44
CA ILE A 397 24.74 -6.68 11.44
C ILE A 397 24.95 -6.08 10.05
N ASN A 398 25.34 -6.92 9.10
CA ASN A 398 25.55 -6.55 7.71
C ASN A 398 24.23 -6.29 6.97
N THR A 399 24.23 -5.35 6.02
CA THR A 399 23.13 -5.14 5.07
C THR A 399 22.92 -6.36 4.18
N ALA A 400 21.66 -6.63 3.80
CA ALA A 400 21.37 -7.63 2.78
C ALA A 400 21.72 -7.11 1.38
N SER A 401 22.49 -7.89 0.62
CA SER A 401 22.83 -7.58 -0.78
C SER A 401 21.57 -7.42 -1.63
N GLY A 402 21.48 -6.35 -2.43
CA GLY A 402 20.36 -6.11 -3.35
C GLY A 402 19.04 -5.67 -2.70
N LEU A 403 18.96 -5.54 -1.36
CA LEU A 403 17.76 -5.01 -0.70
C LEU A 403 17.47 -3.56 -1.11
N GLN A 404 18.51 -2.73 -1.20
CA GLN A 404 18.36 -1.32 -1.56
C GLN A 404 17.76 -1.15 -2.97
N SER A 405 18.31 -1.83 -3.98
CA SER A 405 17.79 -1.77 -5.34
C SER A 405 16.37 -2.32 -5.45
N ARG A 406 16.04 -3.36 -4.67
CA ARG A 406 14.67 -3.88 -4.59
C ARG A 406 13.70 -2.83 -4.04
N VAL A 407 14.04 -2.16 -2.94
CA VAL A 407 13.22 -1.10 -2.34
C VAL A 407 13.05 0.08 -3.29
N GLU A 408 14.13 0.54 -3.93
CA GLU A 408 14.07 1.63 -4.92
C GLU A 408 13.17 1.28 -6.11
N SER A 409 13.20 0.03 -6.58
CA SER A 409 12.31 -0.43 -7.64
C SER A 409 10.84 -0.43 -7.21
N LEU A 410 10.55 -0.86 -5.98
CA LEU A 410 9.19 -0.87 -5.42
C LEU A 410 8.64 0.53 -5.19
N MET A 411 9.49 1.49 -4.84
CA MET A 411 9.12 2.89 -4.66
C MET A 411 8.62 3.58 -5.92
N ARG A 412 8.98 3.07 -7.11
CA ARG A 412 8.47 3.61 -8.38
C ARG A 412 6.98 3.31 -8.59
N LYS A 413 6.41 2.34 -7.85
CA LYS A 413 5.00 1.97 -7.91
C LYS A 413 4.20 2.73 -6.83
N SER A 414 2.94 3.05 -7.12
CA SER A 414 2.03 3.67 -6.14
C SER A 414 1.68 2.72 -4.99
N ASN A 415 1.56 1.43 -5.29
CA ASN A 415 1.32 0.35 -4.35
C ASN A 415 2.26 -0.82 -4.67
N SER A 416 2.87 -1.42 -3.64
CA SER A 416 3.68 -2.63 -3.76
C SER A 416 2.96 -3.80 -3.11
N GLU A 417 2.86 -4.91 -3.82
CA GLU A 417 2.15 -6.11 -3.37
C GLU A 417 3.13 -7.22 -3.06
N PHE A 418 2.90 -7.90 -1.93
CA PHE A 418 3.70 -9.01 -1.45
C PHE A 418 2.80 -10.20 -1.16
N THR A 419 3.17 -11.38 -1.66
CA THR A 419 2.50 -12.62 -1.29
C THR A 419 2.91 -13.02 0.12
N VAL A 420 1.91 -13.25 0.98
CA VAL A 420 2.13 -13.64 2.37
C VAL A 420 1.19 -14.74 2.81
N VAL A 421 1.58 -15.51 3.81
CA VAL A 421 0.70 -16.41 4.54
C VAL A 421 0.50 -15.84 5.95
N ILE A 422 -0.75 -15.78 6.40
CA ILE A 422 -1.03 -15.45 7.81
C ILE A 422 -0.70 -16.69 8.62
N SER A 423 0.29 -16.60 9.50
CA SER A 423 0.68 -17.68 10.41
C SER A 423 0.02 -17.54 11.78
N GLN A 424 -0.19 -16.30 12.24
CA GLN A 424 -0.96 -16.02 13.45
C GLN A 424 -1.87 -14.81 13.25
N MET A 425 -3.00 -14.82 13.94
CA MET A 425 -3.92 -13.71 14.03
C MET A 425 -4.28 -13.49 15.50
N ASN A 426 -4.04 -12.30 16.03
CA ASN A 426 -4.24 -11.95 17.45
C ASN A 426 -3.51 -12.90 18.43
N GLY A 427 -2.32 -13.36 18.05
CA GLY A 427 -1.51 -14.28 18.85
C GLY A 427 -1.95 -15.75 18.83
N GLN A 428 -3.02 -16.08 18.11
CA GLN A 428 -3.45 -17.46 17.88
C GLN A 428 -2.95 -17.96 16.53
N ASP A 429 -2.48 -19.21 16.51
CA ASP A 429 -2.07 -19.87 15.27
C ASP A 429 -3.25 -19.93 14.30
N HIS A 430 -2.98 -19.48 13.08
CA HIS A 430 -3.98 -19.38 12.04
C HIS A 430 -3.41 -20.02 10.78
N VAL A 431 -3.95 -21.16 10.36
CA VAL A 431 -3.53 -21.80 9.11
C VAL A 431 -4.32 -21.18 7.96
N SER A 432 -3.67 -20.33 7.17
CA SER A 432 -4.29 -19.63 6.05
C SER A 432 -3.68 -19.98 4.71
N ARG A 433 -4.44 -19.82 3.62
CA ARG A 433 -3.90 -19.82 2.24
C ARG A 433 -3.13 -18.52 1.97
N SER A 434 -2.52 -18.38 0.80
CA SER A 434 -1.84 -17.15 0.39
C SER A 434 -2.77 -15.92 0.38
N HIS A 435 -2.25 -14.81 0.86
CA HIS A 435 -2.83 -13.47 0.94
C HIS A 435 -1.90 -12.48 0.22
N VAL A 436 -2.43 -11.30 -0.09
CA VAL A 436 -1.67 -10.18 -0.63
C VAL A 436 -1.58 -9.10 0.44
N PHE A 437 -0.35 -8.78 0.83
CA PHE A 437 -0.01 -7.64 1.66
C PHE A 437 0.42 -6.48 0.77
N THR A 438 -0.39 -5.43 0.73
CA THR A 438 -0.17 -4.25 -0.10
C THR A 438 0.36 -3.10 0.78
N VAL A 439 1.54 -2.60 0.43
CA VAL A 439 2.17 -1.42 1.03
C VAL A 439 2.02 -0.25 0.07
N GLY A 440 1.12 0.68 0.39
CA GLY A 440 0.87 1.90 -0.37
C GLY A 440 1.45 3.14 0.31
N LYS A 441 1.50 4.26 -0.42
CA LYS A 441 2.07 5.52 0.08
C LYS A 441 1.39 6.09 1.33
N ALA A 442 0.09 5.86 1.51
CA ALA A 442 -0.67 6.38 2.65
C ALA A 442 -1.26 5.30 3.57
N ARG A 443 -1.24 4.02 3.15
CA ARG A 443 -1.94 2.95 3.86
C ARG A 443 -1.34 1.58 3.57
N VAL A 444 -1.60 0.65 4.49
CA VAL A 444 -1.28 -0.77 4.35
C VAL A 444 -2.58 -1.57 4.31
N LYS A 445 -2.63 -2.60 3.46
CA LYS A 445 -3.81 -3.46 3.28
C LYS A 445 -3.38 -4.92 3.24
N LEU A 446 -4.16 -5.79 3.87
CA LEU A 446 -4.08 -7.24 3.74
C LEU A 446 -5.38 -7.77 3.15
N SER A 447 -5.30 -8.50 2.04
CA SER A 447 -6.46 -9.05 1.34
C SER A 447 -6.24 -10.45 0.82
N ARG A 448 -7.34 -11.16 0.54
CA ARG A 448 -7.37 -12.43 -0.16
C ARG A 448 -8.38 -12.35 -1.30
N GLY A 449 -7.88 -12.15 -2.52
CA GLY A 449 -8.74 -11.80 -3.66
C GLY A 449 -9.52 -10.52 -3.36
N TRP A 450 -10.85 -10.58 -3.49
CA TRP A 450 -11.76 -9.47 -3.23
C TRP A 450 -11.99 -9.19 -1.72
N ILE A 451 -11.67 -10.13 -0.83
CA ILE A 451 -11.92 -10.00 0.62
C ILE A 451 -10.77 -9.22 1.28
N THR A 452 -11.06 -8.08 1.90
CA THR A 452 -10.09 -7.33 2.72
C THR A 452 -10.12 -7.83 4.15
N LYS A 453 -8.97 -8.28 4.69
CA LYS A 453 -8.81 -8.72 6.08
C LYS A 453 -8.53 -7.54 7.01
N ALA A 454 -7.67 -6.64 6.58
CA ALA A 454 -7.36 -5.41 7.28
C ALA A 454 -6.92 -4.34 6.28
N ARG A 455 -7.23 -3.07 6.58
CA ARG A 455 -6.82 -1.92 5.78
C ARG A 455 -6.74 -0.73 6.72
N GLU A 456 -5.56 -0.17 6.86
CA GLU A 456 -5.31 0.91 7.82
C GLU A 456 -4.38 1.96 7.22
N ILE A 457 -4.68 3.22 7.49
CA ILE A 457 -3.79 4.36 7.19
C ILE A 457 -2.64 4.32 8.21
N TYR A 458 -1.45 4.79 7.83
CA TYR A 458 -0.35 4.90 8.78
C TYR A 458 -0.74 5.74 9.98
N SER A 459 -0.49 5.24 11.18
CA SER A 459 -0.78 5.94 12.45
C SER A 459 0.28 5.60 13.48
N ASN A 460 0.48 6.48 14.47
CA ASN A 460 1.44 6.24 15.56
C ASN A 460 1.05 5.05 16.46
N SER A 461 -0.19 4.55 16.36
CA SER A 461 -0.63 3.33 17.05
C SER A 461 -0.33 2.04 16.27
N MET A 462 0.09 2.14 15.01
CA MET A 462 0.44 0.99 14.20
C MET A 462 1.83 0.48 14.58
N GLN A 463 1.97 -0.84 14.69
CA GLN A 463 3.27 -1.50 14.84
C GLN A 463 3.55 -2.36 13.62
N LEU A 464 4.77 -2.26 13.09
CA LEU A 464 5.22 -3.02 11.94
C LEU A 464 6.72 -3.26 12.05
N CYS A 465 7.09 -4.48 12.43
CA CYS A 465 8.47 -4.87 12.66
C CYS A 465 8.72 -6.33 12.31
N GLY A 466 9.98 -6.73 12.33
CA GLY A 466 10.33 -8.15 12.25
C GLY A 466 9.70 -8.96 13.37
N VAL A 467 9.38 -10.24 13.13
CA VAL A 467 8.89 -11.11 14.22
C VAL A 467 9.97 -11.31 15.28
N ARG A 468 9.54 -11.16 16.55
CA ARG A 468 10.38 -11.29 17.75
C ARG A 468 10.02 -12.50 18.62
N GLY A 469 8.85 -13.09 18.37
CA GLY A 469 8.33 -14.27 19.08
C GLY A 469 8.60 -15.58 18.35
N ASN A 470 7.99 -16.66 18.85
CA ASN A 470 8.15 -18.00 18.28
C ASN A 470 7.44 -18.09 16.91
N ALA A 471 8.22 -18.15 15.83
CA ALA A 471 7.74 -18.39 14.48
C ALA A 471 8.64 -19.42 13.79
N ASN A 472 8.05 -20.24 12.92
CA ASN A 472 8.79 -21.30 12.22
C ASN A 472 9.93 -20.75 11.33
N ALA A 473 9.72 -19.59 10.71
CA ALA A 473 10.69 -18.93 9.84
C ALA A 473 10.79 -17.43 10.18
N PRO A 474 11.46 -17.05 11.28
CA PRO A 474 11.39 -15.69 11.81
C PRO A 474 12.04 -14.64 10.87
N ALA A 475 13.03 -15.03 10.06
CA ALA A 475 13.64 -14.15 9.04
C ALA A 475 12.70 -13.82 7.87
N LYS A 476 11.72 -14.68 7.59
CA LYS A 476 10.67 -14.45 6.57
C LYS A 476 9.40 -13.84 7.16
N ALA A 477 9.31 -13.76 8.48
CA ALA A 477 8.09 -13.34 9.16
C ALA A 477 8.14 -11.89 9.64
N LEU A 478 6.98 -11.24 9.55
CA LEU A 478 6.72 -9.85 9.94
C LEU A 478 5.56 -9.82 10.92
N PHE A 479 5.69 -9.01 11.97
CA PHE A 479 4.60 -8.68 12.87
C PHE A 479 3.96 -7.37 12.44
N TRP A 480 2.65 -7.38 12.21
CA TRP A 480 1.88 -6.20 11.86
C TRP A 480 0.67 -6.06 12.78
N GLN A 481 0.62 -4.97 13.54
CA GLN A 481 -0.52 -4.55 14.32
C GLN A 481 -1.09 -3.28 13.69
N PRO A 482 -2.12 -3.35 12.83
CA PRO A 482 -2.75 -2.16 12.26
C PRO A 482 -3.37 -1.26 13.32
N ARG A 483 -4.04 -1.85 14.32
CA ARG A 483 -4.71 -1.14 15.42
C ARG A 483 -4.77 -2.02 16.66
N LYS A 484 -5.05 -1.41 17.82
CA LYS A 484 -5.22 -2.15 19.08
C LYS A 484 -6.29 -3.23 18.93
N GLY A 485 -6.00 -4.44 19.43
CA GLY A 485 -6.90 -5.60 19.34
C GLY A 485 -6.87 -6.35 18.02
N LEU A 486 -6.08 -5.91 17.02
CA LEU A 486 -5.89 -6.61 15.76
C LEU A 486 -4.41 -6.71 15.40
N SER A 487 -3.86 -7.92 15.38
CA SER A 487 -2.48 -8.18 14.97
C SER A 487 -2.37 -9.42 14.06
N PHE A 488 -1.34 -9.41 13.23
CA PHE A 488 -1.04 -10.46 12.28
C PHE A 488 0.45 -10.80 12.33
N LEU A 489 0.74 -12.10 12.23
CA LEU A 489 2.06 -12.60 11.93
C LEU A 489 2.05 -13.10 10.48
N LEU A 490 2.75 -12.37 9.61
CA LEU A 490 2.75 -12.58 8.16
C LEU A 490 4.08 -13.20 7.73
N THR A 491 4.03 -14.36 7.08
CA THR A 491 5.20 -15.03 6.53
C THR A 491 5.29 -14.76 5.03
N PHE A 492 6.40 -14.18 4.59
CA PHE A 492 6.68 -13.84 3.19
C PHE A 492 7.35 -15.00 2.46
N GLU A 493 7.37 -14.93 1.13
CA GLU A 493 8.07 -15.91 0.28
C GLU A 493 9.58 -15.95 0.54
N SER A 494 10.18 -14.77 0.75
CA SER A 494 11.61 -14.60 1.02
C SER A 494 11.90 -13.56 2.11
N GLU A 495 13.09 -13.66 2.69
CA GLU A 495 13.63 -12.72 3.66
C GLU A 495 13.82 -11.33 3.03
N GLN A 496 14.15 -11.28 1.73
CA GLN A 496 14.30 -10.03 0.99
C GLN A 496 12.97 -9.29 0.85
N GLU A 497 11.88 -9.99 0.51
CA GLU A 497 10.54 -9.39 0.41
C GLU A 497 10.04 -8.91 1.78
N ARG A 498 10.24 -9.71 2.84
CA ARG A 498 9.94 -9.30 4.22
C ARG A 498 10.64 -8.01 4.59
N ASN A 499 11.95 -7.93 4.37
CA ASN A 499 12.73 -6.75 4.72
C ASN A 499 12.40 -5.54 3.83
N ALA A 500 12.13 -5.76 2.54
CA ALA A 500 11.71 -4.70 1.62
C ALA A 500 10.36 -4.11 2.05
N ALA A 501 9.40 -4.94 2.44
CA ALA A 501 8.11 -4.49 2.95
C ALA A 501 8.25 -3.64 4.23
N ILE A 502 9.12 -4.03 5.17
CA ILE A 502 9.38 -3.23 6.40
C ILE A 502 9.98 -1.87 6.06
N VAL A 503 11.04 -1.84 5.25
CA VAL A 503 11.71 -0.58 4.86
C VAL A 503 10.74 0.33 4.12
N LEU A 504 9.98 -0.21 3.17
CA LEU A 504 9.02 0.55 2.37
C LEU A 504 7.89 1.12 3.24
N SER A 505 7.32 0.30 4.14
CA SER A 505 6.24 0.73 5.03
C SER A 505 6.70 1.85 5.97
N ARG A 506 7.89 1.72 6.56
CA ARG A 506 8.46 2.75 7.43
C ARG A 506 8.74 4.05 6.67
N LYS A 507 9.23 3.95 5.43
CA LYS A 507 9.46 5.12 4.59
C LYS A 507 8.18 5.86 4.28
N TYR A 508 7.14 5.15 3.83
CA TYR A 508 5.85 5.77 3.54
C TYR A 508 5.13 6.31 4.78
N ALA A 509 5.27 5.64 5.93
CA ALA A 509 4.80 6.18 7.20
C ALA A 509 5.51 7.51 7.54
N TYR A 510 6.84 7.55 7.38
CA TYR A 510 7.62 8.76 7.59
C TYR A 510 7.22 9.90 6.65
N ASP A 511 6.98 9.60 5.37
CA ASP A 511 6.46 10.58 4.40
C ASP A 511 5.06 11.11 4.80
N CYS A 512 4.31 10.35 5.60
CA CYS A 512 3.04 10.76 6.22
C CYS A 512 3.22 11.42 7.61
N ASN A 513 4.44 11.76 8.02
CA ASN A 513 4.79 12.28 9.37
C ASN A 513 4.43 11.32 10.52
N VAL A 514 4.45 10.02 10.26
CA VAL A 514 4.15 8.95 11.23
C VAL A 514 5.40 8.12 11.48
N SER A 515 5.69 7.82 12.74
CA SER A 515 6.76 6.89 13.11
C SER A 515 6.15 5.58 13.60
N ILE A 516 6.19 4.54 12.76
CA ILE A 516 5.74 3.19 13.12
C ILE A 516 6.89 2.37 13.71
N THR A 517 6.66 1.71 14.84
CA THR A 517 7.63 0.87 15.55
C THR A 517 7.76 -0.52 14.97
#